data_AF-S3NK94-F1
#
_entry.id   AF-S3NK94-F1
#
_cell.length_a   1.000
_cell.length_b   1.000
_cell.length_c   1.000
_cell.angle_alpha   90.00
_cell.angle_beta   90.00
_cell.angle_gamma   90.00
#
_symmetry.space_group_name_H-M   'P 1'
#
loop_
_entity.id
_entity.type
_entity.pdbx_description
1 polymer ?
#
loop_
_entity_poly.entity_id
_entity_poly.type
_entity_poly.pdbx_seq_one_letter_code
_entity_poly.pdbx_strand_id
1 'polypeptide(L)'
;MDINLDLANLDKHIQNSKNGINLLLEHGCFEQARYCTYILIDQLAWVVSGQCSQVNIYVQAWLTRYFKKYYPEISSEEVWSFYQEKFNNNLAIPNENYNNQMNRQLIFIDNTDATIDVQQYFGLDPFNQYFYVNTNRFIQLALTKALGDFYRDLKSGNKYNHEAKVKLKELLKKVLDE
;
A
#
# COMPACT_ATOMS: atom_id res chain seq x y z
N MET A 1 4.12 26.15 10.43
CA MET A 1 2.68 26.18 10.10
C MET A 1 2.08 24.90 10.68
N ASP A 2 1.36 25.01 11.79
CA ASP A 2 0.73 23.84 12.42
C ASP A 2 -0.50 23.44 11.62
N ILE A 3 -0.37 22.36 10.85
CA ILE A 3 -1.50 21.72 10.18
C ILE A 3 -2.35 21.07 11.28
N ASN A 4 -3.47 21.70 11.63
CA ASN A 4 -4.54 21.08 12.40
C ASN A 4 -5.17 19.99 11.51
N LEU A 5 -4.78 18.75 11.75
CA LEU A 5 -5.29 17.59 11.03
C LEU A 5 -6.68 17.23 11.59
N ASP A 6 -7.74 17.65 10.91
CA ASP A 6 -9.10 17.23 11.24
C ASP A 6 -9.32 15.77 10.82
N LEU A 7 -9.29 14.88 11.80
CA LEU A 7 -9.47 13.43 11.60
C LEU A 7 -10.85 13.07 11.06
N ALA A 8 -11.87 13.92 11.26
CA ALA A 8 -13.20 13.67 10.70
C ALA A 8 -13.19 13.76 9.18
N ASN A 9 -12.43 14.71 8.63
CA ASN A 9 -12.21 14.81 7.18
C ASN A 9 -11.34 13.67 6.65
N LEU A 10 -10.37 13.20 7.45
CA LEU A 10 -9.55 12.04 7.10
C LEU A 10 -10.37 10.73 7.07
N ASP A 11 -11.28 10.51 8.03
CA ASP A 11 -12.19 9.35 8.03
C ASP A 11 -13.04 9.33 6.76
N LYS A 12 -13.73 10.45 6.48
CA LYS A 12 -14.57 10.58 5.29
C LYS A 12 -13.76 10.36 4.00
N HIS A 13 -12.53 10.88 3.93
CA HIS A 13 -11.63 10.68 2.80
C HIS A 13 -11.25 9.22 2.60
N ILE A 14 -10.85 8.53 3.66
CA ILE A 14 -10.47 7.09 3.61
C ILE A 14 -11.68 6.25 3.19
N GLN A 15 -12.86 6.47 3.77
CA GLN A 15 -14.07 5.72 3.42
C GLN A 15 -14.49 5.97 1.96
N ASN A 16 -14.51 7.23 1.52
CA ASN A 16 -14.87 7.55 0.13
C ASN A 16 -13.88 6.94 -0.86
N SER A 17 -12.58 7.00 -0.55
CA SER A 17 -11.54 6.40 -1.39
C SER A 17 -11.70 4.88 -1.47
N LYS A 18 -11.96 4.20 -0.34
CA LYS A 18 -12.24 2.76 -0.31
C LYS A 18 -13.48 2.40 -1.12
N ASN A 19 -14.56 3.16 -0.99
CA ASN A 19 -15.79 2.93 -1.75
C ASN A 19 -15.55 3.12 -3.25
N GLY A 20 -14.78 4.14 -3.65
CA GLY A 20 -14.39 4.34 -5.04
C GLY A 20 -13.55 3.19 -5.60
N ILE A 21 -12.56 2.71 -4.84
CA ILE A 21 -11.74 1.55 -5.24
C ILE A 21 -12.60 0.29 -5.43
N ASN A 22 -13.53 0.02 -4.51
CA ASN A 22 -14.45 -1.10 -4.63
C ASN A 22 -15.34 -0.98 -5.85
N LEU A 23 -15.88 0.22 -6.14
CA LEU A 23 -16.70 0.45 -7.32
C LEU A 23 -15.91 0.20 -8.61
N LEU A 24 -14.66 0.65 -8.68
CA LEU A 24 -13.77 0.39 -9.83
C LEU A 24 -13.56 -1.12 -10.03
N LEU A 25 -13.35 -1.87 -8.95
CA LEU A 25 -13.22 -3.33 -9.01
C LEU A 25 -14.48 -4.03 -9.50
N GLU A 26 -15.65 -3.63 -8.98
CA GLU A 26 -16.96 -4.16 -9.39
C GLU A 26 -17.22 -3.98 -10.88
N HIS A 27 -16.67 -2.93 -11.49
CA HIS A 27 -16.81 -2.63 -12.92
C HIS A 27 -15.63 -3.15 -13.77
N GLY A 28 -14.71 -3.92 -13.20
CA GLY A 28 -13.55 -4.46 -13.90
C GLY A 28 -12.47 -3.43 -14.26
N CYS A 29 -12.51 -2.24 -13.67
CA CYS A 29 -11.50 -1.19 -13.85
C CYS A 29 -10.27 -1.45 -12.96
N PHE A 30 -9.63 -2.60 -13.15
CA PHE A 30 -8.57 -3.13 -12.30
C PHE A 30 -7.34 -2.24 -12.22
N GLU A 31 -6.90 -1.67 -13.34
CA GLU A 31 -5.74 -0.79 -13.38
C GLU A 31 -5.98 0.51 -12.60
N GLN A 32 -7.16 1.12 -12.79
CA GLN A 32 -7.57 2.31 -12.06
C GLN A 32 -7.74 2.00 -10.57
N ALA A 33 -8.28 0.83 -10.21
CA ALA A 33 -8.40 0.39 -8.83
C ALA A 33 -7.02 0.26 -8.15
N ARG A 34 -6.03 -0.37 -8.82
CA ARG A 34 -4.64 -0.42 -8.34
C ARG A 34 -4.11 1.00 -8.12
N TYR A 35 -4.22 1.85 -9.14
CA TYR A 35 -3.72 3.22 -9.12
C TYR A 35 -4.30 4.04 -7.96
N CYS A 36 -5.62 4.04 -7.79
CA CYS A 36 -6.29 4.75 -6.70
C CYS A 36 -5.91 4.21 -5.31
N THR A 37 -5.65 2.91 -5.19
CA THR A 37 -5.21 2.31 -3.91
C THR A 37 -3.82 2.80 -3.52
N TYR A 38 -2.89 2.89 -4.46
CA TYR A 38 -1.56 3.42 -4.21
C TYR A 38 -1.58 4.91 -3.86
N ILE A 39 -2.38 5.72 -4.56
CA ILE A 39 -2.56 7.13 -4.20
C ILE A 39 -3.07 7.29 -2.76
N LEU A 40 -4.03 6.46 -2.35
CA LEU A 40 -4.52 6.52 -0.98
C LEU A 40 -3.41 6.20 0.02
N ILE A 41 -2.56 5.21 -0.26
CA ILE A 41 -1.40 4.87 0.56
C ILE A 41 -0.40 6.04 0.62
N ASP A 42 -0.09 6.67 -0.51
CA ASP A 42 0.81 7.84 -0.56
C ASP A 42 0.26 9.02 0.22
N GLN A 43 -1.03 9.31 0.08
CA GLN A 43 -1.68 10.40 0.80
C GLN A 43 -1.62 10.16 2.31
N LEU A 44 -1.82 8.91 2.75
CA LEU A 44 -1.67 8.54 4.15
C LEU A 44 -0.20 8.65 4.60
N ALA A 45 0.75 8.18 3.79
CA ALA A 45 2.18 8.30 4.06
C ALA A 45 2.68 9.75 4.08
N TRP A 46 2.08 10.64 3.28
CA TRP A 46 2.41 12.06 3.24
C TRP A 46 1.87 12.82 4.45
N VAL A 47 0.60 12.55 4.82
CA VAL A 47 -0.02 13.06 6.06
C VAL A 47 0.83 12.71 7.28
N VAL A 48 1.42 11.52 7.24
CA VAL A 48 2.35 10.97 8.21
C VAL A 48 3.72 11.67 8.19
N SER A 49 4.36 11.73 7.02
CA SER A 49 5.77 12.08 6.90
C SER A 49 6.05 13.55 7.16
N GLY A 50 5.09 14.42 6.82
CA GLY A 50 5.26 15.87 6.82
C GLY A 50 6.36 16.39 5.87
N GLN A 51 7.02 15.49 5.13
CA GLN A 51 8.09 15.77 4.17
C GLN A 51 8.01 14.76 3.01
N CYS A 52 7.99 15.26 1.78
CA CYS A 52 7.91 14.40 0.59
C CYS A 52 9.07 13.41 0.47
N SER A 53 10.27 13.79 0.93
CA SER A 53 11.48 12.95 0.86
C SER A 53 11.45 11.69 1.72
N GLN A 54 10.46 11.56 2.61
CA GLN A 54 10.35 10.44 3.55
C GLN A 54 9.18 9.49 3.19
N VAL A 55 8.36 9.83 2.19
CA VAL A 55 7.14 9.08 1.84
C VAL A 55 7.46 7.62 1.53
N ASN A 56 8.54 7.34 0.80
CA ASN A 56 8.98 5.99 0.46
C ASN A 56 9.23 5.10 1.69
N ILE A 57 9.94 5.62 2.70
CA ILE A 57 10.24 4.90 3.93
C ILE A 57 8.94 4.54 4.66
N TYR A 58 7.99 5.48 4.70
CA TYR A 58 6.70 5.24 5.35
C TYR A 58 5.81 4.27 4.58
N VAL A 59 5.80 4.31 3.25
CA VAL A 59 5.05 3.34 2.44
C VAL A 59 5.59 1.94 2.64
N GLN A 60 6.92 1.75 2.58
CA GLN A 60 7.54 0.43 2.80
C GLN A 60 7.29 -0.10 4.20
N ALA A 61 7.46 0.74 5.23
CA ALA A 61 7.18 0.40 6.62
C ALA A 61 5.71 -0.02 6.81
N TRP A 62 4.77 0.74 6.24
CA TRP A 62 3.34 0.42 6.27
C TRP A 62 3.03 -0.92 5.59
N LEU A 63 3.61 -1.18 4.42
CA LEU A 63 3.46 -2.44 3.70
C LEU A 63 3.99 -3.61 4.55
N THR A 64 5.16 -3.47 5.16
CA THR A 64 5.74 -4.51 6.03
C THR A 64 4.81 -4.87 7.17
N ARG A 65 4.25 -3.88 7.88
CA ARG A 65 3.44 -4.13 9.08
C ARG A 65 2.03 -4.59 8.79
N TYR A 66 1.35 -3.96 7.83
CA TYR A 66 -0.08 -4.20 7.60
C TYR A 66 -0.37 -5.10 6.41
N PHE A 67 0.40 -4.96 5.31
CA PHE A 67 0.12 -5.70 4.08
C PHE A 67 0.60 -7.15 4.14
N LYS A 68 1.82 -7.41 4.67
CA LYS A 68 2.37 -8.78 4.75
C LYS A 68 1.48 -9.77 5.52
N LYS A 69 0.66 -9.29 6.45
CA LYS A 69 -0.33 -10.10 7.17
C LYS A 69 -1.34 -10.78 6.25
N TYR A 70 -1.63 -10.16 5.11
CA TYR A 70 -2.68 -10.58 4.18
C TYR A 70 -2.13 -11.11 2.84
N TYR A 71 -0.87 -10.83 2.53
CA TYR A 71 -0.18 -11.33 1.34
C TYR A 71 1.31 -11.58 1.65
N PRO A 72 1.63 -12.57 2.50
CA PRO A 72 3.00 -12.81 2.98
C PRO A 72 3.98 -13.24 1.89
N GLU A 73 3.47 -13.72 0.74
CA GLU A 73 4.27 -14.22 -0.37
C GLU A 73 4.95 -13.11 -1.19
N ILE A 74 4.54 -11.85 -1.02
CA ILE A 74 5.10 -10.67 -1.69
C ILE A 74 5.75 -9.76 -0.65
N SER A 75 6.96 -9.30 -0.93
CA SER A 75 7.67 -8.36 -0.05
C SER A 75 7.15 -6.92 -0.21
N SER A 76 7.38 -6.11 0.82
CA SER A 76 7.16 -4.66 0.80
C SER A 76 7.94 -3.98 -0.33
N GLU A 77 9.15 -4.47 -0.58
CA GLU A 77 10.06 -3.96 -1.61
C GLU A 77 9.54 -4.31 -3.00
N GLU A 78 9.00 -5.51 -3.21
CA GLU A 78 8.38 -5.92 -4.48
C GLU A 78 7.15 -5.06 -4.81
N VAL A 79 6.29 -4.81 -3.81
CA VAL A 79 5.12 -3.92 -3.98
C VAL A 79 5.56 -2.49 -4.29
N TRP A 80 6.61 -2.00 -3.60
CA TRP A 80 7.15 -0.66 -3.83
C TRP A 80 7.83 -0.52 -5.19
N SER A 81 8.62 -1.51 -5.62
CA SER A 81 9.25 -1.53 -6.94
C SER A 81 8.20 -1.46 -8.06
N PHE A 82 7.13 -2.24 -7.95
CA PHE A 82 6.00 -2.16 -8.90
C PHE A 82 5.34 -0.78 -8.90
N TYR A 83 5.11 -0.20 -7.72
CA TYR A 83 4.57 1.16 -7.60
C TYR A 83 5.48 2.19 -8.29
N GLN A 84 6.80 2.14 -8.05
CA GLN A 84 7.75 3.05 -8.69
C GLN A 84 7.75 2.90 -10.21
N GLU A 85 7.73 1.67 -10.74
CA GLU A 85 7.65 1.40 -12.18
C GLU A 85 6.39 2.02 -12.82
N LYS A 86 5.24 1.92 -12.15
CA LYS A 86 3.96 2.44 -12.66
C LYS A 86 3.83 3.96 -12.59
N PHE A 87 4.43 4.60 -11.58
CA PHE A 87 4.21 6.03 -11.30
C PHE A 87 5.40 6.93 -11.71
N ASN A 88 6.61 6.40 -11.87
CA ASN A 88 7.79 7.18 -12.27
C ASN A 88 8.15 7.12 -13.76
N ASN A 89 7.30 6.55 -14.63
CA ASN A 89 7.54 6.59 -16.08
C ASN A 89 7.60 8.03 -16.69
N ASN A 90 7.38 9.08 -15.89
CA ASN A 90 7.59 10.49 -16.28
C ASN A 90 8.63 11.25 -15.43
N LEU A 91 9.29 10.61 -14.46
CA LEU A 91 10.40 11.19 -13.71
C LEU A 91 11.57 10.21 -13.75
N ALA A 92 12.44 10.40 -14.73
CA ALA A 92 13.73 9.72 -14.83
C ALA A 92 14.61 10.09 -13.62
N ILE A 93 14.39 9.41 -12.49
CA ILE A 93 15.34 9.39 -11.39
C ILE A 93 16.16 8.11 -11.59
N PRO A 94 17.46 8.21 -11.91
CA PRO A 94 18.32 7.05 -12.06
C PRO A 94 18.39 6.33 -10.71
N ASN A 95 17.85 5.12 -10.65
CA ASN A 95 17.89 4.28 -9.45
C ASN A 95 19.27 3.59 -9.37
N GLU A 96 20.32 4.35 -9.02
CA GLU A 96 21.68 3.81 -8.83
C GLU A 96 21.88 3.10 -7.49
N ASN A 97 20.87 3.06 -6.61
CA ASN A 97 20.99 2.49 -5.25
C ASN A 97 20.18 1.21 -4.97
N TYR A 98 19.53 0.59 -5.97
CA TYR A 98 18.88 -0.72 -5.79
C TYR A 98 19.89 -1.86 -5.98
N ASN A 99 20.83 -1.99 -5.04
CA ASN A 99 21.83 -3.06 -5.03
C ASN A 99 21.25 -4.38 -4.47
N ASN A 100 21.28 -5.43 -5.32
CA ASN A 100 21.58 -6.83 -5.01
C ASN A 100 20.58 -7.79 -4.32
N GLN A 101 19.27 -7.55 -4.39
CA GLN A 101 18.30 -8.65 -4.47
C GLN A 101 17.38 -8.35 -5.65
N MET A 102 17.37 -9.21 -6.68
CA MET A 102 16.39 -9.07 -7.76
C MET A 102 15.01 -9.33 -7.16
N ASN A 103 14.31 -8.25 -6.77
CA ASN A 103 12.89 -8.31 -6.46
C ASN A 103 12.17 -8.92 -7.66
N ARG A 104 11.25 -9.86 -7.41
CA ARG A 104 10.45 -10.40 -8.50
C ARG A 104 9.61 -9.29 -9.10
N GLN A 105 9.49 -9.29 -10.42
CA GLN A 105 8.53 -8.44 -11.10
C GLN A 105 7.11 -8.99 -10.86
N LEU A 106 6.22 -8.11 -10.38
CA LEU A 106 4.84 -8.46 -10.11
C LEU A 106 4.02 -8.41 -11.40
N ILE A 107 3.44 -9.55 -11.80
CA ILE A 107 2.55 -9.65 -12.96
C ILE A 107 1.11 -9.81 -12.47
N PHE A 108 0.28 -8.81 -12.70
CA PHE A 108 -1.10 -8.81 -12.24
C PHE A 108 -2.02 -9.58 -13.19
N ILE A 109 -2.72 -10.58 -12.65
CA ILE A 109 -3.76 -11.33 -13.32
C ILE A 109 -5.12 -10.78 -12.88
N ASP A 110 -5.76 -10.09 -13.81
CA ASP A 110 -7.04 -9.44 -13.63
C ASP A 110 -8.21 -10.42 -13.77
N ASN A 111 -9.39 -10.02 -13.28
CA ASN A 111 -10.64 -10.77 -13.41
C ASN A 111 -10.60 -12.22 -12.88
N THR A 112 -9.89 -12.44 -11.78
CA THR A 112 -9.83 -13.73 -11.07
C THR A 112 -10.51 -13.62 -9.71
N ASP A 113 -11.16 -14.68 -9.23
CA ASP A 113 -11.71 -14.70 -7.87
C ASP A 113 -10.58 -14.52 -6.85
N ALA A 114 -10.76 -13.68 -5.82
CA ALA A 114 -9.72 -13.32 -4.85
C ALA A 114 -9.14 -14.50 -4.06
N THR A 115 -9.80 -15.66 -4.07
CA THR A 115 -9.34 -16.90 -3.40
C THR A 115 -8.41 -17.74 -4.28
N ILE A 116 -8.37 -17.48 -5.58
CA ILE A 116 -7.52 -18.23 -6.52
C ILE A 116 -6.07 -17.82 -6.36
N ASP A 117 -5.20 -18.80 -6.08
CA ASP A 117 -3.76 -18.62 -6.11
C ASP A 117 -3.24 -18.72 -7.55
N VAL A 118 -3.19 -17.58 -8.25
CA VAL A 118 -2.73 -17.50 -9.65
C VAL A 118 -1.25 -17.87 -9.80
N GLN A 119 -0.44 -17.79 -8.72
CA GLN A 119 0.96 -18.16 -8.77
C GLN A 119 1.12 -19.66 -9.09
N GLN A 120 0.22 -20.53 -8.62
CA GLN A 120 0.29 -21.97 -8.91
C GLN A 120 -0.01 -22.29 -10.39
N TYR A 121 -0.77 -21.44 -11.08
CA TYR A 121 -1.19 -21.69 -12.46
C TYR A 121 -0.22 -21.10 -13.49
N PHE A 122 0.37 -19.94 -13.18
CA PHE A 122 1.23 -19.21 -14.12
C PHE A 122 2.71 -19.23 -13.73
N GLY A 123 3.04 -19.58 -12.48
CA GLY A 123 4.38 -19.55 -11.89
C GLY A 123 5.30 -20.68 -12.32
N LEU A 124 5.39 -20.97 -13.62
CA LEU A 124 6.41 -21.85 -14.20
C LEU A 124 7.72 -21.09 -14.48
N ASP A 125 8.13 -20.23 -13.55
CA ASP A 125 9.35 -19.44 -13.71
C ASP A 125 10.54 -20.11 -12.99
N PRO A 126 11.46 -20.78 -13.72
CA PRO A 126 12.59 -21.46 -13.12
C PRO A 126 13.64 -20.49 -12.55
N PHE A 127 13.56 -19.21 -12.88
CA PHE A 127 14.50 -18.18 -12.44
C PHE A 127 13.93 -17.31 -11.32
N ASN A 128 12.67 -17.53 -10.91
CA ASN A 128 11.99 -16.78 -9.87
C ASN A 128 12.17 -15.26 -10.07
N GLN A 129 12.04 -14.81 -11.31
CA GLN A 129 12.05 -13.42 -11.76
C GLN A 129 10.66 -12.80 -11.71
N TYR A 130 9.60 -13.60 -11.84
CA TYR A 130 8.22 -13.15 -11.88
C TYR A 130 7.39 -13.73 -10.74
N PHE A 131 6.50 -12.91 -10.20
CA PHE A 131 5.45 -13.35 -9.29
C PHE A 131 4.09 -12.91 -9.82
N TYR A 132 3.23 -13.87 -10.11
CA TYR A 132 1.89 -13.67 -10.59
C TYR A 132 0.96 -13.33 -9.42
N VAL A 133 0.37 -12.16 -9.49
CA VAL A 133 -0.45 -11.56 -8.45
C VAL A 133 -1.91 -11.62 -8.88
N ASN A 134 -2.76 -12.19 -8.04
CA ASN A 134 -4.20 -12.09 -8.23
C ASN A 134 -4.62 -10.66 -7.85
N THR A 135 -5.09 -9.88 -8.81
CA THR A 135 -5.45 -8.47 -8.57
C THR A 135 -6.52 -8.31 -7.49
N ASN A 136 -7.55 -9.16 -7.50
CA ASN A 136 -8.63 -9.06 -6.52
C ASN A 136 -8.12 -9.43 -5.12
N ARG A 137 -7.28 -10.47 -5.00
CA ARG A 137 -6.59 -10.79 -3.74
C ARG A 137 -5.73 -9.62 -3.27
N PHE A 138 -4.94 -9.05 -4.16
CA PHE A 138 -4.02 -7.97 -3.84
C PHE A 138 -4.75 -6.71 -3.37
N ILE A 139 -5.80 -6.28 -4.06
CA ILE A 139 -6.50 -5.04 -3.72
C ILE A 139 -7.51 -5.27 -2.60
N GLN A 140 -8.40 -6.26 -2.72
CA GLN A 140 -9.50 -6.46 -1.76
C GLN A 140 -9.03 -7.11 -0.47
N LEU A 141 -8.22 -8.18 -0.56
CA LEU A 141 -7.78 -8.91 0.62
C LEU A 141 -6.57 -8.28 1.28
N ALA A 142 -5.58 -7.82 0.51
CA ALA A 142 -4.35 -7.33 1.09
C ALA A 142 -4.37 -5.82 1.36
N LEU A 143 -4.41 -4.98 0.32
CA LEU A 143 -4.31 -3.53 0.49
C LEU A 143 -5.51 -2.93 1.25
N THR A 144 -6.73 -3.33 0.92
CA THR A 144 -7.94 -2.76 1.57
C THR A 144 -8.09 -3.21 3.03
N LYS A 145 -7.74 -4.46 3.36
CA LYS A 145 -7.74 -4.91 4.77
C LYS A 145 -6.57 -4.31 5.55
N ALA A 146 -5.38 -4.20 4.96
CA ALA A 146 -4.24 -3.51 5.56
C ALA A 146 -4.59 -2.04 5.90
N LEU A 147 -5.28 -1.35 4.99
CA LEU A 147 -5.81 0.00 5.24
C LEU A 147 -6.83 0.00 6.39
N GLY A 148 -7.69 -1.01 6.47
CA GLY A 148 -8.61 -1.19 7.58
C GLY A 148 -7.92 -1.40 8.94
N ASP A 149 -6.89 -2.23 8.99
CA ASP A 149 -6.08 -2.47 10.20
C ASP A 149 -5.35 -1.22 10.64
N PHE A 150 -4.63 -0.56 9.72
CA PHE A 150 -3.99 0.71 9.98
C PHE A 150 -4.99 1.74 10.50
N TYR A 151 -6.16 1.83 9.87
CA TYR A 151 -7.20 2.75 10.27
C TYR A 151 -7.78 2.46 11.67
N ARG A 152 -7.92 1.18 12.03
CA ARG A 152 -8.32 0.77 13.38
C ARG A 152 -7.27 1.13 14.41
N ASP A 153 -5.99 0.89 14.11
CA ASP A 153 -4.89 1.27 15.00
C ASP A 153 -4.86 2.79 15.22
N LEU A 154 -5.07 3.57 14.16
CA LEU A 154 -5.22 5.03 14.24
C LEU A 154 -6.40 5.48 15.11
N LYS A 155 -7.53 4.77 15.08
CA LYS A 155 -8.71 5.06 15.90
C LYS A 155 -8.57 4.55 17.34
N SER A 156 -7.81 3.48 17.56
CA SER A 156 -7.69 2.82 18.86
C SER A 156 -6.99 3.74 19.88
N GLY A 157 -7.75 4.13 20.91
CA GLY A 157 -7.25 4.97 22.00
C GLY A 157 -7.39 6.49 21.78
N ASN A 158 -8.17 6.98 20.83
CA ASN A 158 -8.53 8.41 20.79
C ASN A 158 -9.58 8.73 21.86
N LYS A 159 -9.14 9.22 23.04
CA LYS A 159 -10.02 9.92 23.98
C LYS A 159 -10.02 11.44 23.76
N TYR A 160 -9.02 12.01 23.06
CA TYR A 160 -8.92 13.45 22.77
C TYR A 160 -8.25 13.77 21.42
N ASN A 161 -8.74 14.80 20.72
CA ASN A 161 -8.34 15.22 19.35
C ASN A 161 -6.87 15.68 19.20
N HIS A 162 -6.10 15.85 20.28
CA HIS A 162 -4.71 16.31 20.22
C HIS A 162 -3.68 15.15 20.11
N GLU A 163 -4.12 13.89 20.24
CA GLU A 163 -3.22 12.72 20.34
C GLU A 163 -3.00 11.96 19.03
N ALA A 164 -3.80 12.18 17.98
CA ALA A 164 -3.72 11.35 16.78
C ALA A 164 -2.46 11.59 15.94
N LYS A 165 -1.92 12.82 15.89
CA LYS A 165 -0.65 13.12 15.20
C LYS A 165 0.55 12.53 15.94
N VAL A 166 0.49 12.52 17.28
CA VAL A 166 1.50 11.91 18.15
C VAL A 166 1.43 10.39 18.04
N LYS A 167 0.23 9.79 18.09
CA LYS A 167 0.04 8.34 17.87
C LYS A 167 0.32 7.89 16.46
N LEU A 168 0.04 8.70 15.43
CA LEU A 168 0.54 8.48 14.08
C LEU A 168 2.06 8.33 14.17
N LYS A 169 2.76 9.35 14.67
CA LYS A 169 4.23 9.34 14.83
C LYS A 169 4.76 8.18 15.68
N GLU A 170 4.05 7.76 16.72
CA GLU A 170 4.44 6.65 17.61
C GLU A 170 4.17 5.27 17.01
N LEU A 171 3.03 5.07 16.35
CA LEU A 171 2.77 3.87 15.54
C LEU A 171 3.87 3.72 14.50
N LEU A 172 4.30 4.82 13.89
CA LEU A 172 5.35 4.83 12.87
C LEU A 172 6.76 4.61 13.41
N LYS A 173 7.10 5.13 14.60
CA LYS A 173 8.37 4.77 15.27
C LYS A 173 8.42 3.27 15.53
N LYS A 174 7.32 2.68 16.04
CA LYS A 174 7.22 1.22 16.21
C LYS A 174 7.28 0.44 14.90
N VAL A 175 6.85 1.01 13.78
CA VAL A 175 6.98 0.37 12.45
C VAL A 175 8.42 0.43 11.92
N LEU A 176 9.19 1.45 12.28
CA LEU A 176 10.58 1.62 11.86
C LEU A 176 11.60 0.93 12.77
N ASP A 177 11.22 0.65 14.02
CA ASP A 177 12.04 -0.03 15.03
C ASP A 177 11.84 -1.57 15.09
N GLU A 178 10.87 -2.11 14.34
CA GLU A 178 10.60 -3.56 14.15
C GLU A 178 11.18 -4.06 12.82
#